data_AF-A0A960SF78-F1
#
_entry.id   AF-A0A960SF78-F1
#
_cell.length_a   1.000
_cell.length_b   1.000
_cell.length_c   1.000
_cell.angle_alpha   90.00
_cell.angle_beta   90.00
_cell.angle_gamma   90.00
#
_symmetry.space_group_name_H-M   'P 1'
#
loop_
_entity.id
_entity.type
_entity.pdbx_description
1 polymer ?
#
loop_
_entity_poly.entity_id
_entity_poly.type
_entity_poly.pdbx_seq_one_letter_code
_entity_poly.pdbx_strand_id
1 'polypeptide(L)'
;MNLIAISQSIRNFHENPRLAQFSTTTTGRFAIWIAASMLIWPSQRVWWLSPLLALFLYRPTWRRELLCIGSLAFLFDLLGWRLERNHLFIQLPVVAFSLSLIYFTFRAGRSYKGLPVTLQKHPLLYLNLGIWPLILTAWILPMHVNESWRPSIVPFRWILPLLVWRLGYLLLAGKRGSMQGSSFRDHLWYCLPAVGGTNVPYGKGFDYLNANRADEPESIARTQLAGIKLLVLARLWEWMLLEMDALVYQQTEGILPGILPAIPVRLLHLGDLIAGADASIPVKWMSLFGELVYFTFSLAAM
;
A
#
# COMPACT_ATOMS: atom_id res chain seq x y z
N MET A 1 1.56 39.77 2.53
CA MET A 1 1.92 38.55 1.76
C MET A 1 0.64 37.82 1.41
N ASN A 2 0.39 37.48 0.14
CA ASN A 2 -0.89 36.90 -0.30
C ASN A 2 -1.04 35.44 0.19
N LEU A 3 -2.12 35.12 0.90
CA LEU A 3 -2.40 33.76 1.44
C LEU A 3 -2.39 32.68 0.36
N ILE A 4 -2.81 33.03 -0.87
CA ILE A 4 -2.80 32.13 -2.02
C ILE A 4 -1.36 31.75 -2.39
N ALA A 5 -0.43 32.71 -2.37
CA ALA A 5 0.97 32.47 -2.70
C ALA A 5 1.67 31.59 -1.64
N ILE A 6 1.32 31.76 -0.36
CA ILE A 6 1.82 30.91 0.73
C ILE A 6 1.31 29.48 0.54
N SER A 7 0.00 29.31 0.31
CA SER A 7 -0.61 28.00 0.09
C SER A 7 -0.01 27.28 -1.11
N GLN A 8 0.19 27.98 -2.24
CA GLN A 8 0.83 27.41 -3.43
C GLN A 8 2.29 27.02 -3.15
N SER A 9 3.05 27.86 -2.44
CA SER A 9 4.43 27.56 -2.05
C SER A 9 4.52 26.30 -1.18
N ILE A 10 3.63 26.16 -0.19
CA ILE A 10 3.54 24.96 0.66
C ILE A 10 3.08 23.74 -0.17
N ARG A 11 2.12 23.91 -1.08
CA ARG A 11 1.62 22.80 -1.90
C ARG A 11 2.71 22.27 -2.83
N ASN A 12 3.55 23.14 -3.38
CA ASN A 12 4.50 22.80 -4.43
C ASN A 12 5.98 22.93 -3.99
N PHE A 13 6.27 22.84 -2.68
CA PHE A 13 7.65 22.99 -2.21
C PHE A 13 8.64 21.99 -2.84
N HIS A 14 8.16 20.79 -3.19
CA HIS A 14 8.92 19.75 -3.88
C HIS A 14 9.32 20.13 -5.32
N GLU A 15 8.69 21.14 -5.91
CA GLU A 15 9.02 21.70 -7.23
C GLU A 15 10.02 22.88 -7.13
N ASN A 16 10.34 23.34 -5.92
CA ASN A 16 11.27 24.47 -5.73
C ASN A 16 12.70 24.03 -6.11
N PRO A 17 13.33 24.66 -7.12
CA PRO A 17 14.63 24.24 -7.63
C PRO A 17 15.74 24.39 -6.58
N ARG A 18 15.66 25.39 -5.68
CA ARG A 18 16.66 25.58 -4.61
C ARG A 18 16.60 24.46 -3.58
N LEU A 19 15.38 24.06 -3.20
CA LEU A 19 15.19 22.94 -2.27
C LEU A 19 15.60 21.62 -2.92
N ALA A 20 15.27 21.40 -4.19
CA ALA A 20 15.70 20.22 -4.93
C ALA A 20 17.23 20.15 -5.02
N GLN A 21 17.91 21.25 -5.38
CA GLN A 21 19.36 21.32 -5.41
C GLN A 21 19.99 21.07 -4.03
N PHE A 22 19.50 21.74 -2.98
CA PHE A 22 19.98 21.51 -1.61
C PHE A 22 19.84 20.02 -1.22
N SER A 23 18.72 19.40 -1.55
CA SER A 23 18.41 18.00 -1.26
C SER A 23 19.33 17.01 -1.99
N THR A 24 20.04 17.42 -3.04
CA THR A 24 21.05 16.57 -3.69
C THR A 24 22.35 16.48 -2.89
N THR A 25 22.63 17.45 -2.02
CA THR A 25 23.83 17.48 -1.16
C THR A 25 23.76 16.47 -0.02
N THR A 26 24.90 16.08 0.55
CA THR A 26 24.95 15.16 1.71
C THR A 26 24.13 15.70 2.88
N THR A 27 24.26 16.98 3.20
CA THR A 27 23.51 17.66 4.26
C THR A 27 22.01 17.66 3.99
N GLY A 28 21.60 17.96 2.75
CA GLY A 28 20.20 17.93 2.36
C GLY A 28 19.57 16.54 2.45
N ARG A 29 20.28 15.50 1.99
CA ARG A 29 19.81 14.10 2.13
C ARG A 29 19.66 13.70 3.59
N PHE A 30 20.60 14.09 4.45
CA PHE A 30 20.53 13.84 5.88
C PHE A 30 19.35 14.57 6.53
N ALA A 31 19.10 15.83 6.15
CA ALA A 31 17.93 16.58 6.61
C ALA A 31 16.61 15.92 6.18
N ILE A 32 16.51 15.42 4.94
CA ILE A 32 15.36 14.64 4.46
C ILE A 32 15.18 13.37 5.29
N TRP A 33 16.27 12.64 5.57
CA TRP A 33 16.20 11.43 6.39
C TRP A 33 15.66 11.72 7.79
N ILE A 34 16.17 12.76 8.46
CA ILE A 34 15.70 13.18 9.79
C ILE A 34 14.22 13.53 9.71
N ALA A 35 13.82 14.37 8.76
CA ALA A 35 12.42 14.78 8.61
C ALA A 35 11.50 13.57 8.39
N ALA A 36 11.86 12.66 7.48
CA ALA A 36 11.11 11.43 7.26
C ALA A 36 11.04 10.57 8.53
N SER A 37 12.17 10.40 9.21
CA SER A 37 12.25 9.57 10.42
C SER A 37 11.42 10.16 11.55
N MET A 38 11.45 11.49 11.76
CA MET A 38 10.61 12.16 12.77
C MET A 38 9.12 12.03 12.46
N LEU A 39 8.73 12.08 11.18
CA LEU A 39 7.33 11.91 10.77
C LEU A 39 6.85 10.47 10.96
N ILE A 40 7.73 9.48 10.77
CA ILE A 40 7.42 8.05 10.88
C ILE A 40 7.54 7.55 12.33
N TRP A 41 8.38 8.20 13.15
CA TRP A 41 8.72 7.80 14.51
C TRP A 41 7.52 7.46 15.42
N PRO A 42 6.42 8.24 15.43
CA PRO A 42 5.30 7.95 16.31
C PRO A 42 4.59 6.62 15.97
N SER A 43 4.78 6.09 14.77
CA SER A 43 4.14 4.86 14.34
C SER A 43 4.99 3.64 14.68
N GLN A 44 4.52 2.88 15.67
CA GLN A 44 5.13 1.62 16.13
C GLN A 44 5.26 0.55 15.03
N ARG A 45 4.48 0.67 13.95
CA ARG A 45 4.49 -0.30 12.84
C ARG A 45 5.55 -0.02 11.78
N VAL A 46 6.00 1.22 11.63
CA VAL A 46 6.84 1.62 10.48
C VAL A 46 8.13 2.34 10.88
N TRP A 47 8.36 2.64 12.16
CA TRP A 47 9.61 3.26 12.63
C TRP A 47 10.87 2.46 12.21
N TRP A 48 10.77 1.13 12.13
CA TRP A 48 11.85 0.25 11.66
C TRP A 48 12.23 0.48 10.19
N LEU A 49 11.43 1.22 9.41
CA LEU A 49 11.76 1.65 8.05
C LEU A 49 12.80 2.78 8.04
N SER A 50 13.00 3.53 9.11
CA SER A 50 13.97 4.63 9.18
C SER A 50 15.40 4.23 8.72
N PRO A 51 16.00 3.12 9.19
CA PRO A 51 17.29 2.67 8.67
C PRO A 51 17.25 2.28 7.18
N LEU A 52 16.12 1.74 6.68
CA LEU A 52 15.94 1.46 5.26
C LEU A 52 15.87 2.75 4.43
N LEU A 53 15.23 3.80 4.96
CA LEU A 53 15.21 5.13 4.34
C LEU A 53 16.61 5.73 4.24
N ALA A 54 17.45 5.56 5.27
CA ALA A 54 18.86 5.96 5.21
C ALA A 54 19.59 5.22 4.06
N LEU A 55 19.35 3.91 3.91
CA LEU A 55 19.92 3.13 2.82
C LEU A 55 19.45 3.62 1.43
N PHE A 56 18.16 3.95 1.27
CA PHE A 56 17.62 4.51 0.02
C PHE A 56 18.22 5.87 -0.35
N LEU A 57 18.63 6.66 0.65
CA LEU A 57 19.26 7.97 0.48
C LEU A 57 20.75 7.84 0.14
N TYR A 58 21.42 6.86 0.76
CA TYR A 58 22.84 6.60 0.53
C TYR A 58 23.10 5.90 -0.82
N ARG A 59 22.30 4.88 -1.16
CA ARG A 59 22.38 4.15 -2.44
C ARG A 59 21.01 4.08 -3.14
N PRO A 60 20.62 5.14 -3.87
CA PRO A 60 19.37 5.18 -4.63
C PRO A 60 19.24 4.06 -5.67
N THR A 61 20.36 3.52 -6.16
CA THR A 61 20.37 2.43 -7.13
C THR A 61 19.79 1.13 -6.56
N TRP A 62 19.87 0.91 -5.25
CA TRP A 62 19.36 -0.29 -4.57
C TRP A 62 17.84 -0.29 -4.35
N ARG A 63 17.14 0.72 -4.90
CA ARG A 63 15.71 0.89 -4.66
C ARG A 63 14.90 -0.33 -5.04
N ARG A 64 15.20 -0.94 -6.19
CA ARG A 64 14.45 -2.08 -6.72
C ARG A 64 14.66 -3.32 -5.89
N GLU A 65 15.89 -3.57 -5.47
CA GLU A 65 16.29 -4.71 -4.65
C GLU A 65 15.63 -4.62 -3.28
N LEU A 66 15.68 -3.45 -2.64
CA LEU A 66 15.06 -3.22 -1.35
C LEU A 66 13.53 -3.31 -1.42
N LEU A 67 12.90 -2.79 -2.48
CA LEU A 67 11.45 -2.95 -2.69
C LEU A 67 11.08 -4.41 -2.92
N CYS A 68 11.89 -5.16 -3.66
CA CYS A 68 11.70 -6.60 -3.88
C CYS A 68 11.82 -7.39 -2.56
N ILE A 69 12.85 -7.12 -1.77
CA ILE A 69 13.03 -7.73 -0.44
C ILE A 69 11.86 -7.39 0.47
N GLY A 70 11.46 -6.11 0.52
CA GLY A 70 10.30 -5.66 1.27
C GLY A 70 9.03 -6.39 0.83
N SER A 71 8.87 -6.66 -0.46
CA SER A 71 7.68 -7.33 -1.02
C SER A 71 7.59 -8.79 -0.62
N LEU A 72 8.74 -9.46 -0.52
CA LEU A 72 8.81 -10.79 0.06
C LEU A 72 8.51 -10.76 1.56
N ALA A 73 9.14 -9.84 2.31
CA ALA A 73 8.90 -9.69 3.74
C ALA A 73 7.42 -9.40 4.04
N PHE A 74 6.78 -8.53 3.25
CA PHE A 74 5.35 -8.23 3.35
C PHE A 74 4.48 -9.46 3.05
N LEU A 75 4.82 -10.25 2.03
CA LEU A 75 4.09 -11.49 1.75
C LEU A 75 4.18 -12.47 2.94
N PHE A 76 5.35 -12.60 3.56
CA PHE A 76 5.51 -13.42 4.77
C PHE A 76 4.69 -12.88 5.94
N ASP A 77 4.77 -11.57 6.21
CA ASP A 77 4.02 -10.93 7.30
C ASP A 77 2.50 -11.06 7.11
N LEU A 78 2.01 -10.78 5.89
CA LEU A 78 0.60 -10.88 5.54
C LEU A 78 0.05 -12.30 5.67
N LEU A 79 0.86 -13.33 5.40
CA LEU A 79 0.50 -14.73 5.58
C LEU A 79 0.63 -15.21 7.04
N GLY A 80 0.80 -14.27 7.98
CA GLY A 80 0.78 -14.53 9.40
C GLY A 80 2.06 -15.17 9.90
N TRP A 81 3.23 -14.74 9.40
CA TRP A 81 4.53 -15.14 9.93
C TRP A 81 4.70 -14.67 11.38
N ARG A 82 4.06 -15.38 12.31
CA ARG A 82 4.41 -15.39 13.72
C ARG A 82 5.44 -16.49 13.88
N LEU A 83 6.60 -16.16 14.45
CA LEU A 83 7.82 -16.97 14.60
C LEU A 83 7.67 -18.31 15.35
N GLU A 84 6.47 -18.84 15.52
CA GLU A 84 6.27 -20.21 15.95
C GLU A 84 6.74 -21.16 14.83
N ARG A 85 7.87 -21.83 15.11
CA ARG A 85 8.61 -22.73 14.19
C ARG A 85 7.74 -23.73 13.42
N ASN A 86 6.60 -24.11 13.98
CA ASN A 86 5.68 -25.10 13.42
C ASN A 86 4.87 -24.60 12.21
N HIS A 87 4.68 -23.29 12.03
CA HIS A 87 3.89 -22.75 10.92
C HIS A 87 4.68 -22.58 9.62
N LEU A 88 6.01 -22.70 9.67
CA LEU A 88 6.88 -22.55 8.50
C LEU A 88 6.54 -23.55 7.38
N PHE A 89 6.33 -24.81 7.75
CA PHE A 89 6.00 -25.88 6.78
C PHE A 89 4.63 -25.67 6.12
N ILE A 90 3.74 -24.90 6.74
CA ILE A 90 2.40 -24.59 6.24
C ILE A 90 2.42 -23.33 5.39
N GLN A 91 3.18 -22.31 5.80
CA GLN A 91 3.28 -21.03 5.11
C GLN A 91 4.10 -21.10 3.83
N LEU A 92 5.20 -21.87 3.82
CA LEU A 92 6.07 -22.02 2.65
C LEU A 92 5.33 -22.48 1.39
N PRO A 93 4.43 -23.50 1.44
CA PRO A 93 3.59 -23.85 0.29
C PRO A 93 2.74 -22.70 -0.24
N VAL A 94 2.13 -21.88 0.62
CA VAL A 94 1.26 -20.77 0.21
C VAL A 94 2.09 -19.65 -0.44
N VAL A 95 3.25 -19.31 0.15
CA VAL A 95 4.21 -18.37 -0.44
C VAL A 95 4.72 -18.88 -1.78
N ALA A 96 5.15 -20.15 -1.84
CA ALA A 96 5.66 -20.77 -3.05
C ALA A 96 4.60 -20.80 -4.16
N PHE A 97 3.34 -21.10 -3.81
CA PHE A 97 2.22 -21.06 -4.74
C PHE A 97 1.98 -19.64 -5.28
N SER A 98 1.98 -18.63 -4.39
CA SER A 98 1.83 -17.21 -4.78
C SER A 98 2.94 -16.77 -5.74
N LEU A 99 4.20 -17.08 -5.42
CA LEU A 99 5.35 -16.77 -6.27
C LEU A 99 5.30 -17.54 -7.59
N SER A 100 4.81 -18.79 -7.57
CA SER A 100 4.63 -19.60 -8.78
C SER A 100 3.59 -18.98 -9.71
N LEU A 101 2.46 -18.50 -9.20
CA LEU A 101 1.46 -17.79 -10.01
C LEU A 101 2.05 -16.56 -10.71
N ILE A 102 2.83 -15.74 -9.98
CA ILE A 102 3.52 -14.58 -10.55
C ILE A 102 4.55 -15.03 -11.59
N TYR A 103 5.34 -16.07 -11.29
CA TYR A 103 6.37 -16.57 -12.18
C TYR A 103 5.80 -17.15 -13.48
N PHE A 104 4.76 -17.98 -13.41
CA PHE A 104 4.11 -18.54 -14.59
C PHE A 104 3.47 -17.45 -15.45
N THR A 105 2.85 -16.46 -14.83
CA THR A 105 2.30 -15.31 -15.57
C THR A 105 3.41 -14.48 -16.21
N PHE A 106 4.53 -14.27 -15.50
CA PHE A 106 5.70 -13.59 -16.05
C PHE A 106 6.27 -14.34 -17.26
N ARG A 107 6.40 -15.68 -17.16
CA ARG A 107 6.85 -16.54 -18.27
C ARG A 107 5.89 -16.48 -19.45
N ALA A 108 4.58 -16.56 -19.20
CA ALA A 108 3.55 -16.40 -20.23
C ALA A 108 3.68 -15.04 -20.91
N GLY A 109 3.82 -13.96 -20.15
CA GLY A 109 4.02 -12.61 -20.68
C GLY A 109 5.31 -12.47 -21.51
N ARG A 110 6.43 -13.06 -21.08
CA ARG A 110 7.69 -13.03 -21.85
C ARG A 110 7.58 -13.81 -23.18
N SER A 111 6.85 -14.93 -23.16
CA SER A 111 6.62 -15.78 -24.32
C SER A 111 5.26 -15.51 -24.97
N TYR A 112 4.72 -14.28 -24.85
CA TYR A 112 3.34 -13.98 -25.23
C TYR A 112 2.99 -14.34 -26.68
N LYS A 113 3.92 -14.07 -27.61
CA LYS A 113 3.76 -14.39 -29.03
C LYS A 113 3.63 -15.90 -29.31
N GLY A 114 4.12 -16.75 -28.40
CA GLY A 114 4.03 -18.21 -28.49
C GLY A 114 2.80 -18.80 -27.80
N LEU A 115 1.93 -17.99 -27.19
CA LEU A 115 0.70 -18.47 -26.54
C LEU A 115 -0.38 -18.81 -27.58
N PRO A 116 -1.40 -19.61 -27.24
CA PRO A 116 -2.52 -19.86 -28.13
C PRO A 116 -3.22 -18.57 -28.57
N VAL A 117 -3.66 -18.50 -29.83
CA VAL A 117 -4.25 -17.28 -30.43
C VAL A 117 -5.46 -16.77 -29.62
N THR A 118 -6.28 -17.67 -29.08
CA THR A 118 -7.42 -17.30 -28.23
C THR A 118 -6.98 -16.59 -26.95
N LEU A 119 -5.94 -17.08 -26.30
CA LEU A 119 -5.34 -16.48 -25.11
C LEU A 119 -4.69 -15.13 -25.44
N GLN A 120 -4.01 -15.02 -26.58
CA GLN A 120 -3.43 -13.76 -27.03
C GLN A 120 -4.49 -12.67 -27.28
N LYS A 121 -5.66 -13.06 -27.81
CA LYS A 121 -6.78 -12.15 -28.05
C LYS A 121 -7.43 -11.68 -26.74
N HIS A 122 -7.62 -12.58 -25.78
CA HIS A 122 -8.36 -12.32 -24.54
C HIS A 122 -7.58 -12.66 -23.25
N PRO A 123 -6.37 -12.11 -23.04
CA PRO A 123 -5.48 -12.53 -21.95
C PRO A 123 -6.11 -12.35 -20.56
N LEU A 124 -6.85 -11.25 -20.36
CA LEU A 124 -7.50 -10.96 -19.09
C LEU A 124 -8.66 -11.92 -18.81
N LEU A 125 -9.39 -12.36 -19.84
CA LEU A 125 -10.49 -13.32 -19.66
C LEU A 125 -9.93 -14.66 -19.16
N TYR A 126 -8.90 -15.17 -19.82
CA TYR A 126 -8.27 -16.44 -19.43
C TYR A 126 -7.60 -16.37 -18.06
N LEU A 127 -6.98 -15.23 -17.73
CA LEU A 127 -6.44 -15.00 -16.39
C LEU A 127 -7.53 -15.06 -15.32
N ASN A 128 -8.67 -14.39 -15.55
CA ASN A 128 -9.81 -14.42 -14.65
C ASN A 128 -10.39 -15.83 -14.54
N LEU A 129 -10.58 -16.54 -15.66
CA LEU A 129 -11.06 -17.92 -15.68
C LEU A 129 -10.15 -18.86 -14.86
N GLY A 130 -8.84 -18.61 -14.83
CA GLY A 130 -7.91 -19.38 -13.99
C GLY A 130 -7.94 -18.99 -12.51
N ILE A 131 -8.08 -17.70 -12.19
CA ILE A 131 -7.98 -17.23 -10.79
C ILE A 131 -9.31 -17.35 -10.04
N TRP A 132 -10.47 -17.18 -10.67
CA TRP A 132 -11.76 -17.28 -9.99
C TRP A 132 -11.97 -18.64 -9.29
N PRO A 133 -11.67 -19.80 -9.93
CA PRO A 133 -11.69 -21.08 -9.22
C PRO A 133 -10.74 -21.14 -8.02
N LEU A 134 -9.56 -20.51 -8.11
CA LEU A 134 -8.63 -20.43 -6.98
C LEU A 134 -9.19 -19.58 -5.84
N ILE A 135 -9.85 -18.46 -6.16
CA ILE A 135 -10.54 -17.62 -5.17
C ILE A 135 -11.62 -18.45 -4.48
N LEU A 136 -12.51 -19.09 -5.24
CA LEU A 136 -13.59 -19.93 -4.68
C LEU A 136 -13.02 -21.06 -3.81
N THR A 137 -11.95 -21.71 -4.27
CA THR A 137 -11.24 -22.74 -3.51
C THR A 137 -10.69 -22.16 -2.22
N ALA A 138 -10.04 -21.00 -2.25
CA ALA A 138 -9.52 -20.35 -1.06
C ALA A 138 -10.64 -20.00 -0.07
N TRP A 139 -11.84 -19.62 -0.53
CA TRP A 139 -13.01 -19.37 0.33
C TRP A 139 -13.56 -20.64 0.98
N ILE A 140 -13.60 -21.77 0.28
CA ILE A 140 -14.18 -23.02 0.79
C ILE A 140 -13.17 -23.82 1.63
N LEU A 141 -11.90 -23.86 1.21
CA LEU A 141 -10.87 -24.77 1.73
C LEU A 141 -10.66 -24.69 3.26
N PRO A 142 -10.66 -23.52 3.94
CA PRO A 142 -10.53 -23.42 5.40
C PRO A 142 -11.59 -24.13 6.22
N MET A 143 -12.75 -24.45 5.62
CA MET A 143 -13.79 -25.26 6.27
C MET A 143 -13.43 -26.75 6.32
N HIS A 144 -12.49 -27.19 5.46
CA HIS A 144 -12.15 -28.59 5.25
C HIS A 144 -10.69 -28.94 5.57
N VAL A 145 -9.86 -27.96 5.92
CA VAL A 145 -8.47 -28.18 6.33
C VAL A 145 -8.31 -28.11 7.85
N ASN A 146 -7.26 -28.76 8.36
CA ASN A 146 -6.86 -28.69 9.76
C ASN A 146 -6.68 -27.23 10.22
N GLU A 147 -6.96 -26.97 11.50
CA GLU A 147 -6.91 -25.62 12.08
C GLU A 147 -5.55 -24.93 11.87
N SER A 148 -4.46 -25.69 11.86
CA SER A 148 -3.10 -25.19 11.61
C SER A 148 -2.92 -24.51 10.24
N TRP A 149 -3.73 -24.86 9.23
CA TRP A 149 -3.66 -24.27 7.88
C TRP A 149 -4.49 -23.00 7.73
N ARG A 150 -5.51 -22.81 8.59
CA ARG A 150 -6.43 -21.67 8.49
C ARG A 150 -5.72 -20.32 8.54
N PRO A 151 -4.73 -20.08 9.42
CA PRO A 151 -4.02 -18.80 9.48
C PRO A 151 -3.31 -18.41 8.19
N SER A 152 -2.88 -19.36 7.36
CA SER A 152 -2.21 -19.07 6.09
C SER A 152 -3.16 -18.95 4.91
N ILE A 153 -4.25 -19.73 4.89
CA ILE A 153 -5.22 -19.69 3.79
C ILE A 153 -6.13 -18.46 3.89
N VAL A 154 -6.51 -18.03 5.11
CA VAL A 154 -7.42 -16.88 5.31
C VAL A 154 -6.85 -15.59 4.71
N PRO A 155 -5.59 -15.17 4.98
CA PRO A 155 -5.00 -14.00 4.33
C PRO A 155 -4.82 -14.18 2.82
N PHE A 156 -4.51 -15.40 2.37
CA PHE A 156 -4.35 -15.71 0.94
C PHE A 156 -5.63 -15.42 0.13
N ARG A 157 -6.82 -15.63 0.72
CA ARG A 157 -8.11 -15.25 0.11
C ARG A 157 -8.16 -13.77 -0.29
N TRP A 158 -7.55 -12.89 0.53
CA TRP A 158 -7.52 -11.45 0.30
C TRP A 158 -6.45 -11.03 -0.70
N ILE A 159 -5.34 -11.78 -0.77
CA ILE A 159 -4.26 -11.54 -1.74
C ILE A 159 -4.69 -11.87 -3.16
N LEU A 160 -5.45 -12.95 -3.37
CA LEU A 160 -5.80 -13.43 -4.70
C LEU A 160 -6.49 -12.37 -5.58
N PRO A 161 -7.54 -11.66 -5.14
CA PRO A 161 -8.14 -10.57 -5.91
C PRO A 161 -7.15 -9.48 -6.30
N LEU A 162 -6.24 -9.12 -5.38
CA LEU A 162 -5.19 -8.13 -5.64
C LEU A 162 -4.22 -8.62 -6.73
N LEU A 163 -3.85 -9.90 -6.69
CA LEU A 163 -2.97 -10.51 -7.69
C LEU A 163 -3.62 -10.54 -9.07
N VAL A 164 -4.94 -10.77 -9.22
CA VAL A 164 -5.60 -10.79 -10.56
C VAL A 164 -5.22 -9.56 -11.37
N TRP A 165 -5.31 -8.37 -10.77
CA TRP A 165 -5.00 -7.13 -11.48
C TRP A 165 -3.51 -7.02 -11.80
N ARG A 166 -2.62 -7.37 -10.86
CA ARG A 166 -1.16 -7.30 -11.05
C ARG A 166 -0.65 -8.27 -12.11
N LEU A 167 -1.19 -9.48 -12.11
CA LEU A 167 -0.95 -10.49 -13.14
C LEU A 167 -1.52 -10.06 -14.50
N GLY A 168 -2.64 -9.34 -14.51
CA GLY A 168 -3.18 -8.71 -15.72
C GLY A 168 -2.20 -7.75 -16.36
N TYR A 169 -1.53 -6.91 -15.57
CA TYR A 169 -0.49 -6.00 -16.09
C TYR A 169 0.71 -6.75 -16.67
N LEU A 170 1.12 -7.90 -16.11
CA LEU A 170 2.17 -8.74 -16.69
C LEU A 170 1.77 -9.22 -18.09
N LEU A 171 0.56 -9.76 -18.26
CA LEU A 171 0.11 -10.23 -19.57
C LEU A 171 -0.03 -9.08 -20.58
N LEU A 172 -0.53 -7.92 -20.15
CA LEU A 172 -0.64 -6.75 -21.01
C LEU A 172 0.73 -6.18 -21.41
N ALA A 173 1.72 -6.20 -20.51
CA ALA A 173 3.11 -5.86 -20.82
C ALA A 173 3.69 -6.85 -21.85
N GLY A 174 3.43 -8.15 -21.68
CA GLY A 174 3.80 -9.19 -22.64
C GLY A 174 3.19 -8.95 -24.02
N LYS A 175 1.91 -8.61 -24.08
CA LYS A 175 1.19 -8.25 -25.32
C LYS A 175 1.82 -7.06 -26.04
N ARG A 176 2.27 -6.04 -25.29
CA ARG A 176 2.99 -4.87 -25.85
C ARG A 176 4.45 -5.17 -26.21
N GLY A 177 4.99 -6.31 -25.79
CA GLY A 177 6.40 -6.66 -25.98
C GLY A 177 7.36 -5.98 -25.01
N SER A 178 6.87 -5.23 -24.02
CA SER A 178 7.70 -4.49 -23.06
C SER A 178 8.36 -5.37 -21.99
N MET A 179 7.99 -6.65 -21.93
CA MET A 179 8.64 -7.63 -21.08
C MET A 179 10.00 -8.10 -21.60
N GLN A 180 10.37 -7.74 -22.83
CA GLN A 180 11.69 -8.07 -23.37
C GLN A 180 12.74 -7.18 -22.69
N GLY A 181 13.64 -7.79 -21.92
CA GLY A 181 14.70 -7.09 -21.20
C GLY A 181 14.44 -6.86 -19.71
N SER A 182 13.27 -7.23 -19.18
CA SER A 182 13.02 -7.24 -17.74
C SER A 182 13.32 -8.61 -17.11
N SER A 183 13.66 -8.61 -15.82
CA SER A 183 13.85 -9.81 -15.02
C SER A 183 12.59 -10.10 -14.18
N PHE A 184 12.42 -11.34 -13.72
CA PHE A 184 11.30 -11.68 -12.82
C PHE A 184 11.28 -10.80 -11.55
N ARG A 185 12.47 -10.46 -11.03
CA ARG A 185 12.63 -9.62 -9.83
C ARG A 185 12.05 -8.21 -10.01
N ASP A 186 12.14 -7.67 -11.22
CA ASP A 186 11.58 -6.36 -11.56
C ASP A 186 10.04 -6.31 -11.43
N HIS A 187 9.40 -7.48 -11.42
CA HIS A 187 7.95 -7.60 -11.34
C HIS A 187 7.41 -7.97 -9.96
N LEU A 188 8.25 -8.49 -9.07
CA LEU A 188 7.82 -8.89 -7.72
C LEU A 188 7.26 -7.72 -6.93
N TRP A 189 7.93 -6.56 -6.99
CA TRP A 189 7.63 -5.47 -6.06
C TRP A 189 6.32 -4.73 -6.34
N TYR A 190 5.85 -4.69 -7.58
CA TYR A 190 4.53 -4.12 -7.88
C TYR A 190 3.43 -5.19 -7.87
N CYS A 191 3.77 -6.48 -7.97
CA CYS A 191 2.81 -7.58 -7.81
C CYS A 191 2.49 -7.84 -6.34
N LEU A 192 3.46 -7.63 -5.45
CA LEU A 192 3.35 -7.80 -4.00
C LEU A 192 3.83 -6.52 -3.28
N PRO A 193 3.20 -5.36 -3.50
CA PRO A 193 3.68 -4.10 -2.96
C PRO A 193 3.76 -4.12 -1.44
N ALA A 194 4.99 -4.11 -0.92
CA ALA A 194 5.27 -3.98 0.51
C ALA A 194 4.85 -2.63 1.10
N VAL A 195 4.80 -1.61 0.25
CA VAL A 195 4.50 -0.23 0.60
C VAL A 195 3.54 0.31 -0.47
N GLY A 196 2.32 0.71 -0.06
CA GLY A 196 1.37 1.40 -0.95
C GLY A 196 0.61 0.53 -1.95
N GLY A 197 0.11 -0.64 -1.51
CA GLY A 197 -0.62 -1.58 -2.36
C GLY A 197 -2.14 -1.55 -2.30
N THR A 198 -2.73 -0.97 -1.26
CA THR A 198 -4.10 -1.29 -0.85
C THR A 198 -5.15 -0.27 -1.28
N ASN A 199 -4.80 1.02 -1.46
CA ASN A 199 -5.81 2.08 -1.57
C ASN A 199 -5.74 2.99 -2.81
N VAL A 200 -4.80 2.76 -3.75
CA VAL A 200 -4.78 3.54 -5.00
C VAL A 200 -5.54 2.76 -6.09
N PRO A 201 -6.60 3.32 -6.68
CA PRO A 201 -7.23 2.70 -7.83
C PRO A 201 -6.22 2.74 -8.97
N TYR A 202 -6.03 1.61 -9.66
CA TYR A 202 -5.08 1.42 -10.77
C TYR A 202 -3.62 1.25 -10.37
N GLY A 203 -3.25 0.00 -10.07
CA GLY A 203 -1.87 -0.42 -9.90
C GLY A 203 -1.04 -0.19 -11.16
N LYS A 204 -0.04 0.68 -11.09
CA LYS A 204 0.86 0.94 -12.22
C LYS A 204 1.72 -0.30 -12.48
N GLY A 205 1.73 -0.80 -13.73
CA GLY A 205 2.60 -1.92 -14.14
C GLY A 205 4.06 -1.50 -14.33
N PHE A 206 4.96 -2.47 -14.55
CA PHE A 206 6.40 -2.21 -14.72
C PHE A 206 6.71 -1.09 -15.73
N ASP A 207 6.04 -1.09 -16.89
CA ASP A 207 6.24 -0.09 -17.95
C ASP A 207 6.02 1.33 -17.42
N TYR A 208 4.93 1.55 -16.68
CA TYR A 208 4.61 2.85 -16.11
C TYR A 208 5.66 3.26 -15.07
N LEU A 209 6.04 2.32 -14.20
CA LEU A 209 6.98 2.57 -13.10
C LEU A 209 8.38 2.86 -13.66
N ASN A 210 8.76 2.22 -14.75
CA ASN A 210 10.01 2.48 -15.45
C ASN A 210 9.98 3.81 -16.19
N ALA A 211 8.86 4.17 -16.83
CA ALA A 211 8.71 5.45 -17.53
C ALA A 211 8.70 6.67 -16.57
N ASN A 212 8.24 6.48 -15.33
CA ASN A 212 8.20 7.53 -14.30
C ASN A 212 9.36 7.39 -13.29
N ARG A 213 10.41 6.66 -13.65
CA ARG A 213 11.55 6.47 -12.77
C ARG A 213 12.36 7.76 -12.69
N ALA A 214 12.64 8.19 -11.47
CA ALA A 214 13.57 9.27 -11.18
C ALA A 214 15.00 8.71 -11.14
N ASP A 215 15.77 8.93 -12.20
CA ASP A 215 17.17 8.48 -12.32
C ASP A 215 18.18 9.62 -12.13
N GLU A 216 17.80 10.85 -12.48
CA GLU A 216 18.66 12.01 -12.26
C GLU A 216 18.65 12.45 -10.79
N PRO A 217 19.79 12.92 -10.24
CA PRO A 217 19.88 13.34 -8.83
C PRO A 217 18.80 14.35 -8.43
N GLU A 218 18.51 15.32 -9.29
CA GLU A 218 17.48 16.33 -9.03
C GLU A 218 16.07 15.71 -9.03
N SER A 219 15.75 14.85 -10.00
CA SER A 219 14.46 14.14 -10.04
C SER A 219 14.24 13.26 -8.81
N ILE A 220 15.32 12.64 -8.32
CA ILE A 220 15.33 11.85 -7.09
C ILE A 220 15.02 12.74 -5.88
N ALA A 221 15.68 13.89 -5.78
CA ALA A 221 15.45 14.85 -4.71
C ALA A 221 13.99 15.34 -4.69
N ARG A 222 13.43 15.69 -5.86
CA ARG A 222 12.02 16.09 -5.98
C ARG A 222 11.06 14.97 -5.53
N THR A 223 11.36 13.73 -5.90
CA THR A 223 10.56 12.56 -5.46
C THR A 223 10.63 12.36 -3.94
N GLN A 224 11.80 12.56 -3.34
CA GLN A 224 11.98 12.48 -1.89
C GLN A 224 11.22 13.59 -1.14
N LEU A 225 11.30 14.83 -1.64
CA LEU A 225 10.53 15.95 -1.09
C LEU A 225 9.02 15.73 -1.23
N ALA A 226 8.56 15.18 -2.35
CA ALA A 226 7.18 14.75 -2.52
C ALA A 226 6.80 13.64 -1.52
N GLY A 227 7.70 12.72 -1.23
CA GLY A 227 7.54 11.72 -0.17
C GLY A 227 7.36 12.36 1.22
N ILE A 228 8.19 13.34 1.57
CA ILE A 228 8.03 14.12 2.82
C ILE A 228 6.66 14.80 2.86
N LYS A 229 6.23 15.42 1.75
CA LYS A 229 4.90 16.03 1.66
C LYS A 229 3.78 15.02 1.95
N LEU A 230 3.89 13.80 1.41
CA LEU A 230 2.92 12.74 1.66
C LEU A 230 2.95 12.28 3.12
N LEU A 231 4.13 12.15 3.74
CA LEU A 231 4.24 11.82 5.17
C LEU A 231 3.65 12.89 6.07
N VAL A 232 3.87 14.17 5.76
CA VAL A 232 3.22 15.28 6.47
C VAL A 232 1.70 15.18 6.33
N LEU A 233 1.21 14.95 5.11
CA LEU A 233 -0.22 14.80 4.85
C LEU A 233 -0.82 13.60 5.60
N ALA A 234 -0.14 12.46 5.64
CA ALA A 234 -0.55 11.29 6.41
C ALA A 234 -0.67 11.62 7.92
N ARG A 235 0.32 12.33 8.49
CA ARG A 235 0.27 12.79 9.89
C ARG A 235 -0.88 13.76 10.16
N LEU A 236 -1.18 14.65 9.21
CA LEU A 236 -2.35 15.52 9.32
C LEU A 236 -3.65 14.70 9.33
N TRP A 237 -3.76 13.64 8.51
CA TRP A 237 -4.92 12.76 8.53
C TRP A 237 -5.03 11.96 9.83
N GLU A 238 -3.93 11.44 10.37
CA GLU A 238 -3.92 10.78 11.68
C GLU A 238 -4.39 11.72 12.79
N TRP A 239 -3.99 12.99 12.76
CA TRP A 239 -4.51 14.00 13.69
C TRP A 239 -6.00 14.27 13.49
N MET A 240 -6.47 14.37 12.24
CA MET A 240 -7.91 14.53 11.98
C MET A 240 -8.72 13.34 12.50
N LEU A 241 -8.21 12.12 12.39
CA LEU A 241 -8.85 10.93 12.98
C LEU A 241 -8.94 11.02 14.50
N LEU A 242 -7.85 11.40 15.18
CA LEU A 242 -7.85 11.59 16.63
C LEU A 242 -8.87 12.64 17.07
N GLU A 243 -8.97 13.75 16.34
CA GLU A 243 -9.95 14.80 16.64
C GLU A 243 -11.39 14.36 16.32
N MET A 244 -11.61 13.53 15.29
CA MET A 244 -12.92 12.91 15.06
C MET A 244 -13.29 11.96 16.19
N ASP A 245 -12.37 11.11 16.66
CA ASP A 245 -12.60 10.21 17.78
C ASP A 245 -12.93 10.97 19.07
N ALA A 246 -12.32 12.14 19.26
CA ALA A 246 -12.59 12.99 20.41
C ALA A 246 -13.90 13.79 20.31
N LEU A 247 -14.14 14.47 19.20
CA LEU A 247 -15.24 15.43 19.05
C LEU A 247 -16.55 14.79 18.59
N VAL A 248 -16.47 13.74 17.76
CA VAL A 248 -17.62 13.11 17.10
C VAL A 248 -18.04 11.82 17.81
N TYR A 249 -17.07 10.94 18.09
CA TYR A 249 -17.32 9.64 18.72
C TYR A 249 -17.15 9.64 20.25
N GLN A 250 -16.52 10.68 20.80
CA GLN A 250 -16.28 10.88 22.23
C GLN A 250 -15.57 9.68 22.90
N GLN A 251 -14.62 9.05 22.20
CA GLN A 251 -13.89 7.87 22.68
C GLN A 251 -12.50 8.18 23.24
N THR A 252 -11.87 9.27 22.78
CA THR A 252 -10.49 9.61 23.15
C THR A 252 -10.37 11.07 23.57
N GLU A 253 -9.32 11.40 24.31
CA GLU A 253 -8.94 12.78 24.57
C GLU A 253 -8.23 13.34 23.32
N GLY A 254 -8.84 14.35 22.68
CA GLY A 254 -8.24 15.12 21.59
C GLY A 254 -7.62 16.43 22.09
N ILE A 255 -7.01 17.21 21.20
CA ILE A 255 -6.43 18.52 21.53
C ILE A 255 -7.52 19.60 21.47
N LEU A 256 -8.45 19.51 20.50
CA LEU A 256 -9.49 20.52 20.28
C LEU A 256 -10.67 20.53 21.27
N PRO A 257 -11.06 19.44 21.96
CA PRO A 257 -12.17 19.47 22.93
C PRO A 257 -11.96 20.44 24.10
N GLY A 258 -10.74 20.92 24.35
CA GLY A 258 -10.46 22.00 25.31
C GLY A 258 -10.76 23.41 24.78
N ILE A 259 -11.00 23.56 23.47
CA ILE A 259 -11.18 24.83 22.77
C ILE A 259 -12.57 24.93 22.14
N LEU A 260 -13.10 23.83 21.60
CA LEU A 260 -14.42 23.75 20.99
C LEU A 260 -15.35 22.87 21.84
N PRO A 261 -16.62 23.27 22.04
CA PRO A 261 -17.59 22.41 22.71
C PRO A 261 -17.79 21.13 21.88
N ALA A 262 -17.75 19.99 22.55
CA ALA A 262 -18.05 18.70 21.93
C ALA A 262 -19.46 18.73 21.31
N ILE A 263 -19.64 17.98 20.22
CA ILE A 263 -20.97 17.84 19.60
C ILE A 263 -21.89 17.21 20.66
N PRO A 264 -23.09 17.78 20.91
CA PRO A 264 -23.97 17.32 21.99
C PRO A 264 -24.50 15.89 21.77
N VAL A 265 -24.39 15.38 20.55
CA VAL A 265 -24.82 14.05 20.16
C VAL A 265 -23.59 13.22 19.80
N ARG A 266 -23.35 12.17 20.59
CA ARG A 266 -22.32 11.16 20.31
C ARG A 266 -22.76 10.31 19.11
N LEU A 267 -21.93 10.25 18.07
CA LEU A 267 -22.09 9.27 17.00
C LEU A 267 -21.46 7.94 17.41
N LEU A 268 -21.90 6.86 16.76
CA LEU A 268 -21.48 5.50 17.04
C LEU A 268 -20.58 4.98 15.91
N HIS A 269 -19.60 4.13 16.23
CA HIS A 269 -18.87 3.44 15.16
C HIS A 269 -19.74 2.37 14.53
N LEU A 270 -19.36 1.93 13.33
CA LEU A 270 -20.09 0.88 12.61
C LEU A 270 -20.13 -0.43 13.40
N GLY A 271 -19.08 -0.74 14.16
CA GLY A 271 -19.04 -1.90 15.05
C GLY A 271 -20.16 -1.87 16.10
N ASP A 272 -20.41 -0.71 16.71
CA ASP A 272 -21.47 -0.51 17.71
C ASP A 272 -22.86 -0.67 17.07
N LEU A 273 -23.05 -0.13 15.87
CA LEU A 273 -24.30 -0.25 15.12
C LEU A 273 -24.60 -1.71 14.75
N ILE A 274 -23.60 -2.46 14.29
CA ILE A 274 -23.72 -3.89 13.96
C ILE A 274 -24.01 -4.71 15.21
N ALA A 275 -23.41 -4.34 16.36
CA ALA A 275 -23.69 -4.96 17.65
C ALA A 275 -25.10 -4.65 18.20
N GLY A 276 -25.87 -3.80 17.51
CA GLY A 276 -27.25 -3.48 17.87
C GLY A 276 -27.39 -2.35 18.88
N ALA A 277 -26.42 -1.43 18.97
CA ALA A 277 -26.52 -0.27 19.85
C ALA A 277 -27.82 0.53 19.61
N ASP A 278 -28.46 0.89 20.71
CA ASP A 278 -29.71 1.66 20.66
C ASP A 278 -29.43 3.14 20.39
N ALA A 279 -30.04 3.64 19.33
CA ALA A 279 -29.87 5.01 18.85
C ALA A 279 -31.03 5.37 17.93
N SER A 280 -31.39 6.66 17.89
CA SER A 280 -32.40 7.15 16.97
C SER A 280 -31.95 6.96 15.50
N ILE A 281 -32.90 6.78 14.60
CA ILE A 281 -32.63 6.60 13.16
C ILE A 281 -31.72 7.72 12.58
N PRO A 282 -31.91 9.01 12.91
CA PRO A 282 -31.01 10.06 12.44
C PRO A 282 -29.57 9.87 12.93
N VAL A 283 -29.37 9.46 14.19
CA VAL A 283 -28.03 9.20 14.73
C VAL A 283 -27.37 8.03 14.03
N LYS A 284 -28.12 6.96 13.72
CA LYS A 284 -27.60 5.82 12.94
C LYS A 284 -27.15 6.25 11.54
N TRP A 285 -27.93 7.07 10.84
CA TRP A 285 -27.53 7.60 9.52
C TRP A 285 -26.32 8.52 9.60
N MET A 286 -26.31 9.48 10.53
CA MET A 286 -25.15 10.35 10.73
C MET A 286 -23.90 9.56 11.08
N SER A 287 -24.04 8.51 11.90
CA SER A 287 -22.94 7.60 12.25
C SER A 287 -22.39 6.87 11.02
N LEU A 288 -23.25 6.39 10.11
CA LEU A 288 -22.79 5.77 8.86
C LEU A 288 -22.02 6.74 7.96
N PHE A 289 -22.48 8.00 7.84
CA PHE A 289 -21.76 9.03 7.07
C PHE A 289 -20.45 9.42 7.75
N GLY A 290 -20.46 9.61 9.07
CA GLY A 290 -19.26 9.87 9.86
C GLY A 290 -18.25 8.76 9.70
N GLU A 291 -18.69 7.50 9.71
CA GLU A 291 -17.83 6.34 9.56
C GLU A 291 -17.25 6.26 8.14
N LEU A 292 -18.00 6.61 7.10
CA LEU A 292 -17.46 6.69 5.73
C LEU A 292 -16.30 7.69 5.64
N VAL A 293 -16.47 8.87 6.25
CA VAL A 293 -15.42 9.90 6.32
C VAL A 293 -14.24 9.40 7.14
N TYR A 294 -14.51 8.82 8.31
CA TYR A 294 -13.49 8.23 9.19
C TYR A 294 -12.67 7.16 8.48
N PHE A 295 -13.33 6.20 7.82
CA PHE A 295 -12.65 5.19 7.03
C PHE A 295 -11.83 5.81 5.91
N THR A 296 -12.35 6.83 5.21
CA THR A 296 -11.58 7.52 4.16
C THR A 296 -10.30 8.14 4.71
N PHE A 297 -10.35 8.82 5.86
CA PHE A 297 -9.16 9.36 6.50
C PHE A 297 -8.23 8.26 7.00
N SER A 298 -8.76 7.17 7.56
CA SER A 298 -7.97 6.02 8.00
C SER A 298 -7.18 5.41 6.83
N LEU A 299 -7.81 5.28 5.67
CA LEU A 299 -7.18 4.76 4.46
C LEU A 299 -6.14 5.72 3.86
N ALA A 300 -6.28 7.03 4.10
CA ALA A 300 -5.34 8.06 3.66
C ALA A 300 -4.16 8.27 4.63
N ALA A 301 -4.35 7.89 5.90
CA ALA A 301 -3.33 7.93 6.95
C ALA A 301 -2.38 6.72 6.91
N MET A 302 -2.87 5.57 6.43
CA MET A 302 -2.09 4.33 6.22
C MET A 302 -1.05 4.44 5.10
#